data_AF-A0A8C4QA01-F1
#
_entry.id   AF-A0A8C4QA01-F1
#
_cell.length_a   1.000
_cell.length_b   1.000
_cell.length_c   1.000
_cell.angle_alpha   90.00
_cell.angle_beta   90.00
_cell.angle_gamma   90.00
#
_symmetry.space_group_name_H-M   'P 1'
#
loop_
_entity.id
_entity.type
_entity.pdbx_description
1 polymer ?
#
loop_
_entity_poly.entity_id
_entity_poly.type
_entity_poly.pdbx_seq_one_letter_code
_entity_poly.pdbx_strand_id
1 'polypeptide(L)'
;MTPLDFLQSLTSEKPRFKERKTLSTKEVKTLLASTPPLKSASSNLFQSLGNRGLLSYADYLFLLCILTKPQHGFKIAFKMFDTDGNEQVDKAEFIKLQQIFRKSRDNRKSNFQYNENLDTTLMVHLFGGKGKQYLTYSAFQCFAQALQYEVASLEFNHTARGLPYLNGGDFVRTILKHTSLSSKAESLA
;
A
#
# COMPACT_ATOMS: atom_id res chain seq x y z
N MET A 1 0.62 -9.11 -5.97
CA MET A 1 0.58 -9.51 -4.54
C MET A 1 -0.81 -9.23 -4.00
N THR A 2 -1.24 -9.93 -2.95
CA THR A 2 -2.51 -9.65 -2.26
C THR A 2 -2.33 -8.55 -1.20
N PRO A 3 -3.41 -7.91 -0.72
CA PRO A 3 -3.36 -7.01 0.44
C PRO A 3 -2.72 -7.66 1.69
N LEU A 4 -2.99 -8.94 1.93
CA LEU A 4 -2.34 -9.68 3.01
C LEU A 4 -0.84 -9.87 2.77
N ASP A 5 -0.41 -10.16 1.54
CA ASP A 5 1.02 -10.23 1.19
C ASP A 5 1.72 -8.89 1.46
N PHE A 6 1.06 -7.77 1.15
CA PHE A 6 1.58 -6.43 1.43
C PHE A 6 1.77 -6.22 2.94
N LEU A 7 0.74 -6.47 3.77
CA LEU A 7 0.87 -6.32 5.22
C LEU A 7 1.95 -7.24 5.81
N GLN A 8 2.03 -8.49 5.33
CA GLN A 8 3.07 -9.43 5.75
C GLN A 8 4.46 -8.97 5.35
N SER A 9 4.63 -8.33 4.18
CA SER A 9 5.92 -7.81 3.74
C SER A 9 6.47 -6.67 4.62
N LEU A 10 5.60 -6.00 5.38
CA LEU A 10 5.98 -4.93 6.30
C LEU A 10 6.29 -5.44 7.72
N THR A 11 5.64 -6.54 8.10
CA THR A 11 5.57 -6.97 9.52
C THR A 11 6.35 -8.25 9.79
N SER A 12 6.64 -9.03 8.75
CA SER A 12 7.36 -10.30 8.87
C SER A 12 8.82 -10.14 8.48
N GLU A 13 9.73 -10.64 9.33
CA GLU A 13 11.18 -10.62 9.06
C GLU A 13 11.59 -11.59 7.96
N LYS A 14 10.86 -12.71 7.82
CA LYS A 14 11.11 -13.72 6.79
C LYS A 14 9.88 -13.93 5.91
N PRO A 15 10.06 -14.05 4.58
CA PRO A 15 8.97 -14.39 3.69
C PRO A 15 8.47 -15.81 4.04
N ARG A 16 7.16 -15.93 4.28
CA ARG A 16 6.53 -17.25 4.43
C ARG A 16 6.42 -17.90 3.06
N PHE A 17 6.76 -19.19 2.97
CA PHE A 17 6.54 -19.96 1.74
C PHE A 17 5.04 -19.90 1.39
N LYS A 18 4.74 -19.47 0.16
CA LYS A 18 3.39 -19.43 -0.39
C LYS A 18 3.42 -20.01 -1.80
N GLU A 19 2.50 -20.92 -2.07
CA GLU A 19 2.28 -21.41 -3.42
C GLU A 19 1.77 -20.28 -4.32
N ARG A 20 2.35 -20.17 -5.51
CA ARG A 20 1.93 -19.19 -6.51
C ARG A 20 0.74 -19.74 -7.26
N LYS A 21 -0.36 -18.97 -7.29
CA LYS A 21 -1.56 -19.29 -8.07
C LYS A 21 -1.60 -18.46 -9.35
N THR A 22 -1.80 -19.11 -10.48
CA THR A 22 -2.16 -18.44 -11.74
C THR A 22 -3.66 -18.16 -11.73
N LEU A 23 -4.06 -16.93 -12.04
CA LEU A 23 -5.47 -16.52 -12.04
C LEU A 23 -6.00 -16.40 -13.47
N SER A 24 -7.23 -16.85 -13.66
CA SER A 24 -7.99 -16.62 -14.88
C SER A 24 -8.52 -15.17 -14.94
N THR A 25 -8.84 -14.70 -16.15
CA THR A 25 -9.43 -13.37 -16.36
C THR A 25 -10.77 -13.19 -15.63
N LYS A 26 -11.57 -14.27 -15.49
CA LYS A 26 -12.82 -14.26 -14.73
C LYS A 26 -12.55 -14.05 -13.24
N GLU A 27 -11.60 -14.78 -12.65
CA GLU A 27 -11.22 -14.61 -11.25
C GLU A 27 -10.69 -13.20 -10.96
N VAL A 28 -9.86 -12.65 -11.86
CA VAL A 28 -9.37 -11.26 -11.74
C VAL A 28 -10.54 -10.29 -11.68
N LYS A 29 -11.51 -10.40 -12.59
CA LYS A 29 -12.71 -9.53 -12.58
C LYS A 29 -13.52 -9.68 -11.30
N THR A 30 -13.73 -10.90 -10.81
CA THR A 30 -14.44 -11.14 -9.55
C THR A 30 -13.73 -10.52 -8.35
N LEU A 31 -12.40 -10.65 -8.28
CA LEU A 31 -11.60 -10.03 -7.22
C LEU A 31 -11.73 -8.51 -7.24
N LEU A 32 -11.56 -7.90 -8.42
CA LEU A 32 -11.66 -6.44 -8.56
C LEU A 32 -13.07 -5.92 -8.27
N ALA A 33 -14.12 -6.65 -8.66
CA ALA A 33 -15.51 -6.28 -8.37
C ALA A 33 -15.85 -6.27 -6.88
N SER A 34 -15.14 -7.06 -6.06
CA SER A 34 -15.30 -7.07 -4.60
C SER A 34 -14.58 -5.93 -3.88
N THR A 35 -13.88 -5.06 -4.61
CA THR A 35 -13.14 -3.94 -4.02
C THR A 35 -14.10 -2.90 -3.43
N PRO A 36 -13.99 -2.56 -2.14
CA PRO A 36 -14.82 -1.53 -1.55
C PRO A 36 -14.49 -0.15 -2.15
N PRO A 37 -15.45 0.77 -2.28
CA PRO A 37 -15.18 2.11 -2.78
C PRO A 37 -14.40 2.96 -1.77
N LEU A 38 -13.71 4.01 -2.23
CA LEU A 38 -12.96 4.94 -1.38
C LEU A 38 -13.76 5.55 -0.23
N LYS A 39 -15.06 5.80 -0.43
CA LYS A 39 -15.96 6.33 0.61
C LYS A 39 -16.15 5.38 1.80
N SER A 40 -15.83 4.10 1.61
CA SER A 40 -15.83 3.06 2.64
C SER A 40 -14.43 2.83 3.21
N ALA A 41 -13.47 3.74 3.01
CA ALA A 41 -12.12 3.64 3.56
C ALA A 41 -12.20 3.53 5.09
N SER A 42 -12.05 2.30 5.56
CA SER A 42 -11.94 1.96 6.97
C SER A 42 -10.47 1.88 7.35
N SER A 43 -10.19 1.98 8.64
CA SER A 43 -8.87 1.79 9.23
C SER A 43 -8.33 0.34 9.16
N ASN A 44 -8.99 -0.54 8.40
CA ASN A 44 -8.68 -1.96 8.26
C ASN A 44 -8.93 -2.49 6.83
N LEU A 45 -8.75 -1.63 5.81
CA LEU A 45 -9.01 -1.97 4.41
C LEU A 45 -8.19 -3.18 3.95
N PHE A 46 -6.88 -3.19 4.19
CA PHE A 46 -6.00 -4.24 3.68
C PHE A 46 -6.21 -5.56 4.44
N GLN A 47 -6.48 -5.49 5.75
CA GLN A 47 -6.82 -6.64 6.59
C GLN A 47 -8.16 -7.27 6.17
N SER A 48 -9.19 -6.46 5.94
CA SER A 48 -10.51 -6.94 5.53
C SER A 48 -10.52 -7.56 4.13
N LEU A 49 -9.72 -7.02 3.20
CA LEU A 49 -9.52 -7.62 1.89
C LEU A 49 -8.74 -8.94 1.97
N GLY A 50 -7.72 -9.02 2.83
CA GLY A 50 -6.91 -10.22 3.01
C GLY A 50 -6.31 -10.72 1.69
N ASN A 51 -6.71 -11.92 1.26
CA ASN A 51 -6.28 -12.50 -0.03
C ASN A 51 -7.13 -12.05 -1.23
N ARG A 52 -8.18 -11.26 -1.01
CA ARG A 52 -9.16 -10.84 -2.03
C ARG A 52 -8.78 -9.50 -2.64
N GLY A 53 -7.60 -9.43 -3.25
CA GLY A 53 -7.16 -8.23 -3.94
C GLY A 53 -5.89 -8.45 -4.73
N LEU A 54 -5.64 -7.54 -5.67
CA LEU A 54 -4.51 -7.56 -6.57
C LEU A 54 -3.80 -6.22 -6.49
N LEU A 55 -2.57 -6.25 -6.01
CA LEU A 55 -1.64 -5.13 -5.98
C LEU A 55 -0.49 -5.42 -6.94
N SER A 56 -0.21 -4.45 -7.80
CA SER A 56 0.95 -4.44 -8.67
C SER A 56 2.21 -4.04 -7.89
N TYR A 57 3.37 -4.17 -8.54
CA TYR A 57 4.62 -3.65 -7.98
C TYR A 57 4.61 -2.12 -7.83
N ALA A 58 3.95 -1.41 -8.75
CA ALA A 58 3.83 0.04 -8.64
C ALA A 58 2.93 0.45 -7.46
N ASP A 59 1.85 -0.30 -7.20
CA ASP A 59 1.01 -0.09 -6.02
C ASP A 59 1.81 -0.29 -4.73
N TYR A 60 2.61 -1.36 -4.67
CA TYR A 60 3.49 -1.63 -3.52
C TYR A 60 4.41 -0.45 -3.20
N LEU A 61 5.12 0.08 -4.20
CA LEU A 61 6.01 1.23 -4.00
C LEU A 61 5.24 2.47 -3.58
N PHE A 62 4.09 2.73 -4.19
CA PHE A 62 3.24 3.86 -3.82
C PHE A 62 2.77 3.78 -2.37
N LEU A 63 2.32 2.61 -1.91
CA LEU A 63 1.90 2.39 -0.53
C LEU A 63 3.06 2.55 0.46
N LEU A 64 4.25 2.04 0.13
CA LEU A 64 5.47 2.29 0.92
C LEU A 64 5.81 3.79 1.01
N CYS A 65 5.69 4.51 -0.11
CA CYS A 65 5.89 5.95 -0.10
C CYS A 65 4.89 6.63 0.83
N ILE A 66 3.61 6.26 0.81
CA ILE A 66 2.62 6.82 1.75
C ILE A 66 3.01 6.53 3.21
N LEU A 67 3.38 5.30 3.54
CA LEU A 67 3.73 4.91 4.91
C LEU A 67 4.89 5.74 5.49
N THR A 68 5.81 6.18 4.65
CA THR A 68 7.00 6.95 5.05
C THR A 68 6.82 8.48 4.95
N LYS A 69 5.65 8.96 4.50
CA LYS A 69 5.39 10.39 4.32
C LYS A 69 4.76 10.98 5.59
N PRO A 70 5.33 12.07 6.14
CA PRO A 70 4.68 12.79 7.24
C PRO A 70 3.42 13.50 6.73
N GLN A 71 2.51 13.83 7.65
CA GLN A 71 1.21 14.44 7.34
C GLN A 71 1.31 15.69 6.45
N HIS A 72 2.25 16.59 6.76
CA HIS A 72 2.50 17.80 5.96
C HIS A 72 3.04 17.49 4.55
N GLY A 73 3.67 16.32 4.36
CA GLY A 73 4.20 15.86 3.08
C GLY A 73 3.12 15.34 2.13
N PHE A 74 1.91 15.06 2.61
CA PHE A 74 0.83 14.55 1.77
C PHE A 74 0.35 15.58 0.75
N LYS A 75 0.27 16.87 1.09
CA LYS A 75 -0.14 17.90 0.12
C LYS A 75 0.88 18.06 -1.01
N ILE A 76 2.17 17.92 -0.70
CA ILE A 76 3.25 17.94 -1.70
C ILE A 76 3.14 16.72 -2.60
N ALA A 77 2.98 15.52 -2.02
CA ALA A 77 2.81 14.30 -2.80
C ALA A 77 1.58 14.40 -3.71
N PHE A 78 0.44 14.87 -3.20
CA PHE A 78 -0.78 15.07 -3.98
C PHE A 78 -0.57 16.03 -5.16
N LYS A 79 0.10 17.16 -4.95
CA LYS A 79 0.46 18.11 -6.02
C LYS A 79 1.43 17.53 -7.04
N MET A 80 2.19 16.49 -6.71
CA MET A 80 2.99 15.79 -7.72
C MET A 80 2.10 14.92 -8.64
N PHE A 81 0.98 14.40 -8.13
CA PHE A 81 0.00 13.63 -8.90
C PHE A 81 -0.89 14.54 -9.76
N ASP A 82 -1.36 15.65 -9.21
CA ASP A 82 -2.18 16.66 -9.89
C ASP A 82 -1.31 17.47 -10.86
N THR A 83 -1.25 17.01 -12.12
CA THR A 83 -0.36 17.59 -13.13
C THR A 83 -0.96 18.78 -13.86
N ASP A 84 -2.30 18.86 -13.89
CA ASP A 84 -3.04 19.96 -14.53
C ASP A 84 -3.45 21.07 -13.54
N GLY A 85 -3.31 20.84 -12.24
CA GLY A 85 -3.57 21.82 -11.18
C GLY A 85 -5.05 21.97 -10.84
N ASN A 86 -5.89 21.00 -11.19
CA ASN A 86 -7.33 21.05 -10.97
C ASN A 86 -7.76 20.67 -9.53
N GLU A 87 -6.80 20.42 -8.64
CA GLU A 87 -6.96 19.98 -7.24
C GLU A 87 -7.60 18.59 -7.06
N GLN A 88 -7.65 17.83 -8.13
CA GLN A 88 -8.10 16.45 -8.18
C GLN A 88 -7.06 15.61 -8.92
N VAL A 89 -7.07 14.31 -8.69
CA VAL A 89 -6.20 13.38 -9.41
C VAL A 89 -7.10 12.40 -10.15
N ASP A 90 -6.91 12.30 -11.46
CA ASP A 90 -7.58 11.27 -12.26
C ASP A 90 -6.74 9.97 -12.38
N LYS A 91 -7.35 8.93 -12.93
CA LYS A 91 -6.69 7.64 -13.10
C LYS A 91 -5.48 7.72 -14.05
N ALA A 92 -5.54 8.56 -15.08
CA ALA A 92 -4.46 8.70 -16.06
C ALA A 92 -3.23 9.40 -15.44
N GLU A 93 -3.45 10.44 -14.65
CA GLU A 93 -2.41 11.12 -13.87
C GLU A 93 -1.74 10.19 -12.87
N PHE A 94 -2.52 9.39 -12.15
CA PHE A 94 -1.99 8.36 -11.25
C PHE A 94 -1.08 7.36 -11.97
N ILE A 95 -1.51 6.87 -13.15
CA ILE A 95 -0.71 5.92 -13.96
C ILE A 95 0.58 6.56 -14.46
N LYS A 96 0.56 7.83 -14.90
CA LYS A 96 1.77 8.53 -15.38
C LYS A 96 2.87 8.53 -14.32
N LEU A 97 2.54 8.80 -13.05
CA LEU A 97 3.54 8.76 -11.98
C LEU A 97 4.04 7.35 -11.67
N GLN A 98 3.17 6.33 -11.74
CA GLN A 98 3.61 4.94 -11.64
C GLN A 98 4.65 4.58 -12.72
N GLN A 99 4.58 5.17 -13.90
CA GLN A 99 5.58 4.98 -14.96
C GLN A 99 6.91 5.67 -14.63
N ILE A 100 6.91 6.81 -13.93
CA ILE A 100 8.15 7.50 -13.52
C ILE A 100 8.97 6.62 -12.57
N PHE A 101 8.32 6.00 -11.57
CA PHE A 101 9.00 5.06 -10.65
C PHE A 101 9.64 3.86 -11.37
N ARG A 102 9.12 3.48 -12.55
CA ARG A 102 9.62 2.36 -13.34
C ARG A 102 10.76 2.78 -14.28
N LYS A 103 10.68 3.95 -14.90
CA LYS A 103 11.73 4.48 -15.79
C LYS A 103 13.03 4.80 -15.05
N SER A 104 12.96 5.28 -13.80
CA SER A 104 14.17 5.62 -13.03
C SER A 104 15.02 4.39 -12.64
N ARG A 105 14.50 3.17 -12.78
CA ARG A 105 15.18 1.94 -12.32
C ARG A 105 15.83 1.14 -13.45
N ASP A 106 15.53 1.45 -14.71
CA ASP A 106 15.91 0.63 -15.86
C ASP A 106 16.66 1.46 -16.91
N ASN A 107 18.01 1.39 -16.91
CA ASN A 107 18.83 1.77 -18.07
C ASN A 107 18.74 0.73 -19.20
N ARG A 108 17.99 -0.37 -19.00
CA ARG A 108 17.66 -1.33 -20.05
C ARG A 108 16.29 -0.97 -20.59
N LYS A 109 16.17 -0.88 -21.92
CA LYS A 109 14.93 -0.65 -22.65
C LYS A 109 13.93 -1.80 -22.41
N SER A 110 13.30 -1.87 -21.24
CA SER A 110 12.11 -2.69 -21.07
C SER A 110 10.93 -1.87 -21.61
N ASN A 111 10.50 -2.17 -22.83
CA ASN A 111 9.24 -1.70 -23.41
C ASN A 111 8.06 -2.39 -22.69
N PHE A 112 7.97 -2.27 -21.36
CA PHE A 112 6.80 -2.70 -20.61
C PHE A 112 5.72 -1.64 -20.80
N GLN A 113 5.00 -1.76 -21.91
CA GLN A 113 3.81 -0.97 -22.18
C GLN A 113 2.83 -1.24 -21.05
N TYR A 114 2.42 -0.18 -20.35
CA TYR A 114 1.36 -0.29 -19.35
C TYR A 114 0.13 -0.81 -20.08
N ASN A 115 -0.29 -2.04 -19.80
CA ASN A 115 -1.54 -2.55 -20.32
C ASN A 115 -2.64 -1.76 -19.61
N GLU A 116 -3.21 -0.77 -20.28
CA GLU A 116 -4.34 0.04 -19.78
C GLU A 116 -5.52 -0.82 -19.27
N ASN A 117 -5.55 -2.09 -19.68
CA ASN A 117 -6.57 -3.08 -19.34
C ASN A 117 -6.36 -3.84 -18.02
N LEU A 118 -5.27 -3.62 -17.28
CA LEU A 118 -5.01 -4.33 -16.02
C LEU A 118 -5.22 -3.43 -14.80
N ASP A 119 -6.48 -3.35 -14.38
CA ASP A 119 -6.84 -2.67 -13.14
C ASP A 119 -6.39 -3.44 -11.91
N THR A 120 -5.98 -2.68 -10.89
CA THR A 120 -5.57 -3.21 -9.58
C THR A 120 -6.62 -2.85 -8.54
N THR A 121 -6.60 -3.53 -7.40
CA THR A 121 -7.50 -3.23 -6.29
C THR A 121 -7.33 -1.78 -5.82
N LEU A 122 -6.10 -1.26 -5.81
CA LEU A 122 -5.87 0.14 -5.44
C LEU A 122 -6.52 1.12 -6.44
N MET A 123 -6.38 0.85 -7.73
CA MET A 123 -7.00 1.71 -8.77
C MET A 123 -8.51 1.68 -8.71
N VAL A 124 -9.11 0.49 -8.54
CA VAL A 124 -10.56 0.35 -8.40
C VAL A 124 -11.05 1.02 -7.12
N HIS A 125 -10.29 0.93 -6.03
CA HIS A 125 -10.63 1.58 -4.76
C HIS A 125 -10.64 3.10 -4.90
N LEU A 126 -9.57 3.68 -5.49
CA LEU A 126 -9.38 5.15 -5.60
C LEU A 126 -10.25 5.80 -6.69
N PHE A 127 -10.41 5.15 -7.84
CA PHE A 127 -11.04 5.75 -9.04
C PHE A 127 -12.34 5.03 -9.48
N GLY A 128 -12.77 4.02 -8.73
CA GLY A 128 -13.94 3.20 -9.01
C GLY A 128 -13.71 2.16 -10.11
N GLY A 129 -14.61 1.17 -10.22
CA GLY A 129 -14.49 0.07 -11.19
C GLY A 129 -14.57 0.49 -12.67
N LYS A 130 -15.01 1.72 -12.97
CA LYS A 130 -14.96 2.32 -14.32
C LYS A 130 -13.80 3.29 -14.51
N GLY A 131 -13.02 3.59 -13.46
CA GLY A 131 -11.90 4.54 -13.51
C GLY A 131 -12.29 6.00 -13.78
N LYS A 132 -13.54 6.39 -13.52
CA LYS A 132 -14.08 7.74 -13.80
C LYS A 132 -14.22 8.62 -12.57
N GLN A 133 -13.93 8.09 -11.38
CA GLN A 133 -13.94 8.91 -10.17
C GLN A 133 -12.61 9.66 -10.06
N TYR A 134 -12.68 10.84 -9.48
CA TYR A 134 -11.53 11.66 -9.19
C TYR A 134 -11.15 11.53 -7.71
N LEU A 135 -9.86 11.56 -7.43
CA LEU A 135 -9.31 11.52 -6.09
C LEU A 135 -9.05 12.95 -5.61
N THR A 136 -9.84 13.43 -4.65
CA THR A 136 -9.60 14.74 -4.02
C THR A 136 -8.48 14.65 -2.98
N TYR A 137 -7.89 15.80 -2.64
CA TYR A 137 -6.87 15.85 -1.57
C TYR A 137 -7.39 15.30 -0.23
N SER A 138 -8.62 15.66 0.17
CA SER A 138 -9.20 15.19 1.44
C SER A 138 -9.37 13.67 1.47
N ALA A 139 -9.79 13.07 0.36
CA ALA A 139 -9.94 11.63 0.24
C ALA A 139 -8.59 10.92 0.21
N PHE A 140 -7.59 11.48 -0.50
CA PHE A 140 -6.21 10.99 -0.47
C PHE A 140 -5.61 11.04 0.94
N GLN A 141 -5.78 12.15 1.66
CA GLN A 141 -5.30 12.29 3.03
C GLN A 141 -5.95 11.27 3.96
N CYS A 142 -7.28 11.10 3.88
CA CYS A 142 -8.00 10.11 4.68
C CYS A 142 -7.49 8.69 4.41
N PHE A 143 -7.33 8.32 3.13
CA PHE A 143 -6.75 7.04 2.73
C PHE A 143 -5.34 6.85 3.29
N ALA A 144 -4.47 7.85 3.16
CA ALA A 144 -3.09 7.78 3.62
C ALA A 144 -2.98 7.63 5.14
N GLN A 145 -3.80 8.36 5.89
CA GLN A 145 -3.89 8.25 7.35
C GLN A 145 -4.44 6.88 7.78
N ALA A 146 -5.50 6.41 7.13
CA ALA A 146 -6.07 5.09 7.41
C ALA A 146 -5.06 3.97 7.17
N LEU A 147 -4.28 4.04 6.09
CA LEU A 147 -3.21 3.09 5.80
C LEU A 147 -2.10 3.12 6.86
N GLN A 148 -1.62 4.30 7.25
CA GLN A 148 -0.60 4.45 8.30
C GLN A 148 -1.10 3.88 9.63
N TYR A 149 -2.34 4.20 10.00
CA TYR A 149 -2.97 3.66 11.20
C TYR A 149 -3.12 2.14 11.15
N GLU A 150 -3.55 1.59 10.01
CA GLU A 150 -3.75 0.15 9.85
C GLU A 150 -2.45 -0.63 10.07
N VAL A 151 -1.34 -0.17 9.48
CA VAL A 151 -0.03 -0.79 9.64
C VAL A 151 0.49 -0.65 11.07
N ALA A 152 0.40 0.54 11.66
CA ALA A 152 0.82 0.79 13.04
C ALA A 152 0.01 -0.05 14.05
N SER A 153 -1.31 -0.15 13.85
CA SER A 153 -2.20 -0.96 14.68
C SER A 153 -1.87 -2.44 14.57
N LEU A 154 -1.57 -2.94 13.37
CA LEU A 154 -1.17 -4.33 13.17
C LEU A 154 0.15 -4.64 13.89
N GLU A 155 1.14 -3.76 13.79
CA GLU A 155 2.42 -3.91 14.49
C GLU A 155 2.28 -3.83 16.02
N PHE A 156 1.46 -2.90 16.50
CA PHE A 156 1.12 -2.81 17.92
C PHE A 156 0.50 -4.11 18.42
N ASN A 157 -0.54 -4.61 17.75
CA ASN A 157 -1.23 -5.83 18.15
C ASN A 157 -0.32 -7.06 18.11
N HIS A 158 0.57 -7.14 17.11
CA HIS A 158 1.56 -8.20 17.01
C HIS A 158 2.54 -8.18 18.20
N THR A 159 2.99 -6.99 18.60
CA THR A 159 3.98 -6.83 19.68
C THR A 159 3.33 -6.96 21.07
N ALA A 160 2.13 -6.41 21.25
CA ALA A 160 1.40 -6.42 22.52
C ALA A 160 0.83 -7.80 22.90
N ARG A 161 0.75 -8.74 21.95
CA ARG A 161 0.29 -10.14 22.17
C ARG A 161 -1.07 -10.21 22.90
N GLY A 162 -1.99 -9.33 22.52
CA GLY A 162 -3.34 -9.25 23.09
C GLY A 162 -3.49 -8.33 24.30
N LEU A 163 -2.41 -7.68 24.77
CA LEU A 163 -2.50 -6.64 25.79
C LEU A 163 -2.96 -5.30 25.20
N PRO A 164 -3.66 -4.45 25.99
CA PRO A 164 -4.05 -3.12 25.54
C PRO A 164 -2.91 -2.09 25.59
N TYR A 165 -1.68 -2.51 25.93
CA TYR A 165 -0.50 -1.65 26.02
C TYR A 165 0.78 -2.40 25.63
N LEU A 166 1.84 -1.66 25.29
CA LEU A 166 3.20 -2.18 25.17
C LEU A 166 3.97 -1.90 26.46
N ASN A 167 4.65 -2.91 27.00
CA ASN A 167 5.65 -2.65 28.03
C ASN A 167 6.90 -2.01 27.40
N GLY A 168 7.79 -1.45 28.24
CA GLY A 168 8.98 -0.75 27.75
C GLY A 168 9.90 -1.63 26.89
N GLY A 169 10.04 -2.92 27.22
CA GLY A 169 10.85 -3.85 26.44
C GLY A 169 10.29 -4.11 25.05
N ASP A 170 8.99 -4.30 24.95
CA ASP A 170 8.29 -4.51 23.68
C ASP A 170 8.30 -3.26 22.81
N PHE A 171 8.11 -2.08 23.40
CA PHE A 171 8.26 -0.81 22.69
C PHE A 171 9.67 -0.62 22.13
N VAL A 172 10.71 -0.88 22.92
CA VAL A 172 12.11 -0.80 22.47
C VAL A 172 12.38 -1.81 21.36
N ARG A 173 11.88 -3.04 21.45
CA ARG A 173 12.00 -4.04 20.37
C ARG A 173 11.38 -3.56 19.07
N THR A 174 10.17 -2.98 19.12
CA THR A 174 9.50 -2.40 17.94
C THR A 174 10.37 -1.32 17.29
N ILE A 175 10.94 -0.40 18.08
CA ILE A 175 11.83 0.63 17.54
C ILE A 175 13.09 0.01 16.93
N LEU A 176 13.73 -0.93 17.64
CA LEU A 176 15.00 -1.51 17.24
C LEU A 176 14.93 -2.24 15.89
N LYS A 177 13.77 -2.79 15.51
CA LYS A 177 13.53 -3.39 14.17
C LYS A 177 13.80 -2.41 13.02
N HIS A 178 13.63 -1.12 13.25
CA HIS A 178 13.86 -0.07 12.26
C HIS A 178 15.22 0.61 12.41
N THR A 179 16.12 0.04 13.22
CA THR A 179 17.48 0.54 13.42
C THR A 179 18.52 -0.44 12.90
N SER A 180 19.71 0.06 12.58
CA SER A 180 20.88 -0.78 12.23
C SER A 180 21.39 -1.64 13.38
N LEU A 181 20.81 -1.53 14.59
CA LEU A 181 21.21 -2.25 15.79
C LEU A 181 20.45 -3.59 15.98
N SER A 182 19.46 -3.88 15.13
CA SER A 182 18.64 -5.10 15.20
C SER A 182 19.48 -6.39 15.26
N SER A 183 20.60 -6.47 14.52
CA SER A 183 21.49 -7.65 14.51
C SER A 183 22.33 -7.83 15.78
N LYS A 184 22.51 -6.79 16.61
CA LYS A 184 23.24 -6.87 17.88
C LYS A 184 22.32 -7.20 19.05
N ALA A 185 21.06 -6.78 19.00
CA ALA A 185 20.09 -7.02 20.07
C ALA A 185 19.71 -8.50 20.22
N GLU A 186 19.72 -9.29 19.13
CA GLU A 186 19.46 -10.73 19.18
C GLU A 186 20.57 -11.53 19.88
N SER A 187 21.79 -10.98 20.00
CA SER A 187 22.91 -11.63 20.69
C SER A 187 22.92 -11.43 22.21
N LEU A 188 21.94 -10.70 22.75
CA LEU A 188 21.84 -10.32 24.16
C LEU A 188 20.58 -10.87 24.86
N ALA A 189 19.80 -11.72 24.18
CA ALA A 189 18.65 -12.43 24.74
C ALA A 189 18.89 -13.94 24.73
#